data_AF-D9WIM9-F1
#
_entry.id   AF-D9WIM9-F1
#
_cell.length_a   1.000
_cell.length_b   1.000
_cell.length_c   1.000
_cell.angle_alpha   90.00
_cell.angle_beta   90.00
_cell.angle_gamma   90.00
#
_symmetry.space_group_name_H-M   'P 1'
#
loop_
_entity.id
_entity.type
_entity.pdbx_description
1 polymer ?
#
loop_
_entity_poly.entity_id
_entity_poly.type
_entity_poly.pdbx_seq_one_letter_code
_entity_poly.pdbx_strand_id
1 'polypeptide(L)'
;MCLGEDDAQVSRRHGRLTHRDGRWWVTSTGRLPLRFPARLLFTGEEPLPLATGYTPLFVRGSGDREHLLELFVTGPEDEPPVPRPGDVTRPPRVWVLTEEEKLALVVLGQRYLRHEPRPQPLTWKQTAEQLAELRPAAGWREKRVEHLVNRVRMTLSRDGVPWLTREEVGEPVGNALNDHLIRALMLSTTLVPPDLALIDTL
;
A
#
# COMPACT_ATOMS: atom_id res chain seq x y z
N MET A 1 17.02 11.15 -20.84
CA MET A 1 16.02 11.54 -19.84
C MET A 1 16.03 13.06 -19.75
N CYS A 2 14.87 13.68 -19.94
CA CYS A 2 14.69 15.14 -19.89
C CYS A 2 13.73 15.43 -18.73
N LEU A 3 14.08 16.38 -17.87
CA LEU A 3 13.35 16.75 -16.65
C LEU A 3 13.41 18.26 -16.48
N GLY A 4 12.41 18.86 -15.83
CA GLY A 4 12.42 20.29 -15.49
C GLY A 4 12.61 21.19 -16.70
N GLU A 5 11.73 21.10 -17.70
CA GLU A 5 11.83 21.87 -18.96
C GLU A 5 11.87 23.40 -18.72
N ASP A 6 11.29 23.88 -17.64
CA ASP A 6 11.30 25.29 -17.24
C ASP A 6 12.33 25.61 -16.13
N ASP A 7 13.12 24.63 -15.68
CA ASP A 7 14.04 24.79 -14.55
C ASP A 7 15.49 24.98 -15.02
N ALA A 8 16.04 26.16 -14.76
CA ALA A 8 17.39 26.53 -15.19
C ALA A 8 18.52 25.75 -14.48
N GLN A 9 18.25 25.14 -13.31
CA GLN A 9 19.22 24.31 -12.60
C GLN A 9 19.19 22.85 -13.05
N VAL A 10 18.15 22.43 -13.77
CA VAL A 10 18.04 21.08 -14.30
C VAL A 10 18.56 21.02 -15.73
N SER A 11 19.58 20.18 -15.93
CA SER A 11 20.12 19.95 -17.27
C SER A 11 19.08 19.32 -18.20
N ARG A 12 18.97 19.85 -19.43
CA ARG A 12 18.03 19.36 -20.47
C ARG A 12 18.14 17.88 -20.75
N ARG A 13 19.34 17.32 -20.65
CA ARG A 13 19.62 15.87 -20.68
C ARG A 13 20.26 15.51 -19.34
N HIS A 14 19.45 15.07 -18.40
CA HIS A 14 19.90 14.85 -17.01
C HIS A 14 20.44 13.44 -16.77
N GLY A 15 20.06 12.49 -17.62
CA GLY A 15 20.68 11.18 -17.62
C GLY A 15 20.32 10.34 -18.83
N ARG A 16 20.91 9.16 -18.88
CA ARG A 16 20.75 8.18 -19.96
C ARG A 16 20.39 6.83 -19.37
N LEU A 17 19.42 6.17 -20.00
CA LEU A 17 19.11 4.77 -19.77
C LEU A 17 19.72 3.94 -20.89
N THR A 18 20.36 2.84 -20.53
CA THR A 18 20.90 1.87 -21.49
C THR A 18 20.58 0.46 -21.04
N HIS A 19 20.14 -0.39 -21.96
CA HIS A 19 19.97 -1.81 -21.70
C HIS A 19 21.19 -2.58 -22.22
N ARG A 20 21.88 -3.31 -21.33
CA ARG A 20 23.03 -4.17 -21.65
C ARG A 20 23.03 -5.39 -20.73
N ASP A 21 23.39 -6.54 -21.28
CA ASP A 21 23.48 -7.83 -20.55
C ASP A 21 22.18 -8.18 -19.78
N GLY A 22 21.02 -7.95 -20.41
CA GLY A 22 19.71 -8.26 -19.82
C GLY A 22 19.31 -7.35 -18.64
N ARG A 23 19.98 -6.20 -18.47
CA ARG A 23 19.71 -5.27 -17.38
C ARG A 23 19.67 -3.83 -17.86
N TRP A 24 18.81 -3.03 -17.25
CA TRP A 24 18.78 -1.59 -17.44
C TRP A 24 19.79 -0.88 -16.54
N TRP A 25 20.44 0.13 -17.08
CA TRP A 25 21.45 0.92 -16.39
C TRP A 25 21.14 2.41 -16.51
N VAL A 26 21.36 3.16 -15.43
CA VAL A 26 21.22 4.62 -15.38
C VAL A 26 22.60 5.25 -15.33
N THR A 27 22.83 6.25 -16.17
CA THR A 27 23.98 7.15 -16.09
C THR A 27 23.50 8.57 -15.83
N SER A 28 24.11 9.26 -14.87
CA SER A 28 23.90 10.71 -14.71
C SER A 28 24.71 11.47 -15.76
N THR A 29 24.07 12.40 -16.44
CA THR A 29 24.70 13.29 -17.44
C THR A 29 24.47 14.77 -17.12
N GLY A 30 23.69 15.06 -16.08
CA GLY A 30 23.36 16.42 -15.64
C GLY A 30 24.44 17.04 -14.76
N ARG A 31 24.36 18.34 -14.51
CA ARG A 31 25.28 19.01 -13.56
C ARG A 31 24.99 18.67 -12.09
N LEU A 32 23.72 18.36 -11.79
CA LEU A 32 23.29 17.93 -10.46
C LEU A 32 23.23 16.40 -10.39
N PRO A 33 23.39 15.80 -9.20
CA PRO A 33 23.28 14.36 -9.05
C PRO A 33 21.83 13.88 -9.20
N LEU A 34 21.69 12.65 -9.71
CA LEU A 34 20.44 11.90 -9.60
C LEU A 34 20.37 11.30 -8.19
N ARG A 35 19.29 11.56 -7.47
CA ARG A 35 19.05 11.00 -6.14
C ARG A 35 18.15 9.78 -6.22
N PHE A 36 18.70 8.64 -5.82
CA PHE A 36 17.97 7.40 -5.54
C PHE A 36 17.56 7.37 -4.06
N PRO A 37 16.65 6.46 -3.63
CA PRO A 37 16.31 6.30 -2.22
C PRO A 37 17.51 5.99 -1.32
N ALA A 38 18.48 5.21 -1.83
CA ALA A 38 19.61 4.72 -1.05
C ALA A 38 20.95 5.44 -1.33
N ARG A 39 21.05 6.24 -2.40
CA ARG A 39 22.32 6.91 -2.78
C ARG A 39 22.10 8.08 -3.75
N LEU A 40 23.16 8.87 -3.91
CA LEU A 40 23.30 9.80 -5.03
C LEU A 40 24.11 9.13 -6.16
N LEU A 41 23.84 9.54 -7.40
CA LEU A 41 24.62 9.20 -8.59
C LEU A 41 25.08 10.50 -9.26
N PHE A 42 26.37 10.77 -9.16
CA PHE A 42 26.99 11.95 -9.76
C PHE A 42 27.40 11.69 -11.22
N THR A 43 27.57 12.77 -11.97
CA THR A 43 28.07 12.69 -13.36
C THR A 43 29.53 12.24 -13.37
N GLY A 44 29.84 11.29 -14.24
CA GLY A 44 31.17 10.68 -14.34
C GLY A 44 31.35 9.43 -13.47
N GLU A 45 30.39 9.09 -12.61
CA GLU A 45 30.37 7.80 -11.92
C GLU A 45 29.98 6.65 -12.86
N GLU A 46 30.34 5.44 -12.45
CA GLU A 46 29.91 4.20 -13.10
C GLU A 46 28.37 4.11 -13.17
N PRO A 47 27.80 3.66 -14.30
CA PRO A 47 26.36 3.49 -14.43
C PRO A 47 25.80 2.56 -13.35
N LEU A 48 24.62 2.91 -12.82
CA LEU A 48 23.95 2.09 -11.82
C LEU A 48 22.99 1.08 -12.44
N PRO A 49 23.04 -0.19 -12.04
CA PRO A 49 22.06 -1.17 -12.45
C PRO A 49 20.70 -0.86 -11.81
N LEU A 50 19.64 -0.96 -12.61
CA LEU A 50 18.27 -0.95 -12.12
C LEU A 50 17.81 -2.38 -11.83
N ALA A 51 17.19 -2.56 -10.67
CA ALA A 51 16.45 -3.77 -10.35
C ALA A 51 15.09 -3.78 -11.08
N THR A 52 14.48 -4.95 -11.19
CA THR A 52 13.08 -5.04 -11.62
C THR A 52 12.16 -4.34 -10.63
N GLY A 53 11.05 -3.82 -11.13
CA GLY A 53 10.10 -3.04 -10.35
C GLY A 53 10.35 -1.54 -10.41
N TYR A 54 9.80 -0.84 -9.42
CA TYR A 54 9.73 0.62 -9.39
C TYR A 54 10.96 1.25 -8.72
N THR A 55 11.56 2.23 -9.39
CA THR A 55 12.67 3.03 -8.87
C THR A 55 12.39 4.53 -9.09
N PRO A 56 12.18 5.32 -8.03
CA PRO A 56 12.05 6.77 -8.14
C PRO A 56 13.42 7.43 -8.18
N LEU A 57 13.60 8.39 -9.09
CA LEU A 57 14.79 9.23 -9.19
C LEU A 57 14.40 10.69 -8.99
N PHE A 58 15.17 11.41 -8.18
CA PHE A 58 14.91 12.82 -7.88
C PHE A 58 16.07 13.69 -8.35
N VAL A 59 15.74 14.89 -8.83
CA VAL A 59 16.70 15.94 -9.15
C VAL A 59 16.25 17.21 -8.43
N ARG A 60 17.13 17.81 -7.62
CA ARG A 60 16.84 19.13 -7.06
C ARG A 60 16.88 20.18 -8.16
N GLY A 61 15.84 21.00 -8.20
CA GLY A 61 15.71 22.10 -9.13
C GLY A 61 16.00 23.44 -8.47
N SER A 62 15.59 24.52 -9.14
CA SER A 62 15.72 25.89 -8.65
C SER A 62 14.84 26.13 -7.40
N GLY A 63 15.41 26.76 -6.37
CA GLY A 63 14.72 27.00 -5.11
C GLY A 63 14.47 25.70 -4.35
N ASP A 64 13.23 25.50 -3.86
CA ASP A 64 12.80 24.27 -3.17
C ASP A 64 12.14 23.26 -4.12
N ARG A 65 12.23 23.46 -5.44
CA ARG A 65 11.65 22.53 -6.42
C ARG A 65 12.43 21.20 -6.41
N GLU A 66 11.70 20.10 -6.47
CA GLU A 66 12.26 18.78 -6.73
C GLU A 66 11.52 18.13 -7.90
N HIS A 67 12.28 17.55 -8.83
CA HIS A 67 11.76 16.90 -10.03
C HIS A 67 11.88 15.39 -9.85
N LEU A 68 10.76 14.68 -10.00
CA LEU A 68 10.68 13.22 -9.90
C LEU A 68 10.63 12.58 -11.30
N LEU A 69 11.41 11.53 -11.48
CA LEU A 69 11.30 10.59 -12.58
C LEU A 69 11.03 9.19 -12.03
N GLU A 70 9.94 8.59 -12.46
CA GLU A 70 9.55 7.24 -12.06
C GLU A 70 9.98 6.25 -13.14
N LEU A 71 10.79 5.26 -12.76
CA LEU A 71 11.23 4.20 -13.66
C LEU A 71 10.65 2.87 -13.22
N PHE A 72 9.98 2.17 -14.15
CA PHE A 72 9.51 0.81 -13.93
C PHE A 72 10.22 -0.13 -14.90
N VAL A 73 11.00 -1.08 -14.36
CA VAL A 73 11.75 -2.05 -15.14
C VAL A 73 11.07 -3.41 -15.06
N THR A 74 10.66 -3.96 -16.20
CA THR A 74 10.10 -5.31 -16.33
C THR A 74 11.21 -6.36 -16.48
N GLY A 75 10.99 -7.58 -15.99
CA GLY A 75 11.91 -8.71 -16.15
C GLY A 75 11.78 -9.40 -17.52
N PRO A 76 12.67 -10.35 -17.87
CA PRO A 76 12.51 -11.17 -19.08
C PRO A 76 11.21 -11.99 -19.01
N GLU A 77 10.48 -12.03 -20.13
CA GLU A 77 9.16 -12.64 -20.27
C GLU A 77 9.18 -14.15 -20.05
N ASP A 78 8.51 -14.59 -18.98
CA ASP A 78 7.46 -15.60 -19.08
C ASP A 78 6.19 -14.94 -18.52
N GLU A 79 5.67 -13.89 -19.19
CA GLU A 79 4.56 -13.11 -18.64
C GLU A 79 3.37 -12.89 -19.59
N PRO A 80 2.15 -12.95 -19.03
CA PRO A 80 0.88 -12.78 -19.75
C PRO A 80 0.74 -11.38 -20.37
N PRO A 81 -0.16 -11.20 -21.36
CA PRO A 81 -0.26 -9.99 -22.16
C PRO A 81 -0.39 -8.71 -21.32
N VAL A 82 0.40 -7.69 -21.71
CA VAL A 82 0.47 -6.37 -21.08
C VAL A 82 -0.86 -5.62 -21.19
N PRO A 83 -1.43 -5.13 -20.08
CA PRO A 83 -2.64 -4.31 -20.10
C PRO A 83 -2.45 -3.01 -20.89
N ARG A 84 -3.36 -2.72 -21.82
CA ARG A 84 -3.39 -1.49 -22.63
C ARG A 84 -4.22 -0.40 -21.94
N PRO A 85 -4.03 0.89 -22.27
CA PRO A 85 -4.81 2.00 -21.69
C PRO A 85 -6.34 1.91 -21.88
N GLY A 86 -6.83 1.10 -22.83
CA GLY A 86 -8.25 0.82 -23.04
C GLY A 86 -8.72 -0.51 -22.46
N ASP A 87 -7.83 -1.29 -21.85
CA ASP A 87 -8.21 -2.56 -21.23
C ASP A 87 -8.98 -2.29 -19.94
N VAL A 88 -9.99 -3.12 -19.70
CA VAL A 88 -10.80 -3.06 -18.49
C VAL A 88 -9.88 -3.16 -17.28
N THR A 89 -9.85 -2.12 -16.45
CA THR A 89 -9.13 -2.14 -15.18
C THR A 89 -9.62 -3.34 -14.38
N ARG A 90 -8.70 -4.28 -14.09
CA ARG A 90 -9.04 -5.46 -13.30
C ARG A 90 -9.45 -4.96 -11.91
N PRO A 91 -10.69 -5.21 -11.47
CA PRO A 91 -11.10 -4.79 -10.15
C PRO A 91 -10.24 -5.49 -9.10
N PRO A 92 -9.93 -4.83 -7.97
CA PRO A 92 -9.28 -5.50 -6.86
C PRO A 92 -10.11 -6.71 -6.40
N ARG A 93 -9.45 -7.73 -5.83
CA ARG A 93 -10.13 -8.89 -5.27
C ARG A 93 -10.86 -8.48 -3.98
N VAL A 94 -12.11 -8.04 -4.11
CA VAL A 94 -12.97 -7.70 -2.97
C VAL A 94 -13.40 -8.97 -2.25
N TRP A 95 -13.29 -9.01 -0.92
CA TRP A 95 -13.77 -10.12 -0.10
C TRP A 95 -15.25 -9.94 0.22
N VAL A 96 -16.05 -10.98 -0.01
CA VAL A 96 -17.47 -10.97 0.35
C VAL A 96 -17.57 -11.14 1.87
N LEU A 97 -18.09 -10.10 2.54
CA LEU A 97 -18.38 -10.09 3.96
C LEU A 97 -19.90 -10.10 4.16
N THR A 98 -20.38 -10.78 5.18
CA THR A 98 -21.76 -10.59 5.66
C THR A 98 -21.95 -9.20 6.25
N GLU A 99 -23.19 -8.72 6.33
CA GLU A 99 -23.50 -7.41 6.95
C GLU A 99 -22.97 -7.31 8.40
N GLU A 100 -23.08 -8.38 9.18
CA GLU A 100 -22.52 -8.42 10.55
C GLU A 100 -20.99 -8.37 10.55
N GLU A 101 -20.33 -9.09 9.64
CA GLU A 101 -18.88 -9.06 9.52
C GLU A 101 -18.38 -7.69 9.09
N LYS A 102 -19.03 -7.09 8.10
CA LYS A 102 -18.70 -5.76 7.60
C LYS A 102 -18.87 -4.72 8.71
N LEU A 103 -20.00 -4.71 9.41
CA LEU A 103 -20.23 -3.78 10.52
C LEU A 103 -19.17 -3.94 11.62
N ALA A 104 -18.89 -5.17 12.06
CA ALA A 104 -17.90 -5.42 13.11
C ALA A 104 -16.49 -4.99 12.70
N LEU A 105 -16.09 -5.21 11.45
CA LEU A 105 -14.79 -4.81 10.92
C LEU A 105 -14.67 -3.30 10.69
N VAL A 106 -15.76 -2.63 10.32
CA VAL A 106 -15.83 -1.16 10.27
C VAL A 106 -15.63 -0.57 11.66
N VAL A 107 -16.33 -1.07 12.68
CA VAL A 107 -16.14 -0.60 14.07
C VAL A 107 -14.70 -0.87 14.53
N LEU A 108 -14.19 -2.09 14.34
CA LEU A 108 -12.82 -2.47 14.73
C LEU A 108 -11.76 -1.57 14.07
N GLY A 109 -11.92 -1.30 12.77
CA GLY A 109 -10.98 -0.57 11.92
C GLY A 109 -11.27 0.92 11.77
N GLN A 110 -12.25 1.49 12.49
CA GLN A 110 -12.76 2.84 12.22
C GLN A 110 -11.68 3.94 12.23
N ARG A 111 -10.64 3.80 13.03
CA ARG A 111 -9.51 4.75 13.09
C ARG A 111 -8.72 4.79 11.78
N TYR A 112 -8.62 3.66 11.08
CA TYR A 112 -7.99 3.59 9.76
C TYR A 112 -8.86 4.24 8.70
N LEU A 113 -10.18 4.00 8.75
CA LEU A 113 -11.14 4.57 7.82
C LEU A 113 -11.29 6.10 7.98
N ARG A 114 -11.10 6.61 9.20
CA ARG A 114 -11.04 8.06 9.50
C ARG A 114 -9.67 8.68 9.25
N HIS A 115 -8.70 7.91 8.77
CA HIS A 115 -7.32 8.38 8.53
C HIS A 115 -6.65 9.01 9.75
N GLU A 116 -6.90 8.47 10.95
CA GLU A 116 -6.23 8.94 12.17
C GLU A 116 -4.70 8.72 12.08
N PRO A 117 -3.89 9.62 12.66
CA PRO A 117 -2.44 9.43 12.67
C PRO A 117 -2.05 8.22 13.53
N ARG A 118 -1.28 7.29 12.95
CA ARG A 118 -0.87 6.02 13.60
C ARG A 118 -2.08 5.22 14.12
N PRO A 119 -3.00 4.83 13.23
CA PRO A 119 -4.22 4.15 13.65
C PRO A 119 -3.86 2.78 14.25
N GLN A 120 -4.66 2.38 15.23
CA GLN A 120 -4.60 1.05 15.84
C GLN A 120 -6.02 0.49 15.89
N PRO A 121 -6.23 -0.81 15.68
CA PRO A 121 -7.55 -1.41 15.78
C PRO A 121 -8.08 -1.21 17.20
N LEU A 122 -9.39 -1.06 17.33
CA LEU A 122 -10.02 -1.05 18.65
C LEU A 122 -9.76 -2.38 19.39
N THR A 123 -9.87 -2.33 20.72
CA THR A 123 -9.93 -3.57 21.51
C THR A 123 -11.25 -4.31 21.29
N TRP A 124 -11.28 -5.61 21.61
CA TRP A 124 -12.53 -6.40 21.57
C TRP A 124 -13.62 -5.82 22.45
N LYS A 125 -13.26 -5.31 23.63
CA LYS A 125 -14.15 -4.60 24.54
C LYS A 125 -14.78 -3.37 23.89
N GLN A 126 -13.96 -2.44 23.41
CA GLN A 126 -14.43 -1.22 22.76
C GLN A 126 -15.31 -1.52 21.54
N THR A 127 -14.91 -2.52 20.75
CA THR A 127 -15.67 -2.94 19.56
C THR A 127 -17.03 -3.50 19.96
N ALA A 128 -17.09 -4.36 20.97
CA ALA A 128 -18.34 -4.96 21.44
C ALA A 128 -19.28 -3.91 22.07
N GLU A 129 -18.75 -2.95 22.84
CA GLU A 129 -19.51 -1.85 23.43
C GLU A 129 -20.19 -1.01 22.34
N GLN A 130 -19.44 -0.55 21.33
CA GLN A 130 -20.00 0.24 20.24
C GLN A 130 -21.00 -0.56 19.39
N LEU A 131 -20.73 -1.85 19.12
CA LEU A 131 -21.68 -2.70 18.40
C LEU A 131 -22.98 -2.92 19.20
N ALA A 132 -22.90 -3.00 20.53
CA ALA A 132 -24.07 -3.11 21.39
C ALA A 132 -24.91 -1.83 21.38
N GLU A 133 -24.30 -0.66 21.24
CA GLU A 133 -25.02 0.61 21.04
C GLU A 133 -25.71 0.67 19.67
N LEU A 134 -25.01 0.28 18.61
CA LEU A 134 -25.54 0.33 17.23
C LEU A 134 -26.61 -0.74 16.94
N ARG A 135 -26.51 -1.91 17.58
CA ARG A 135 -27.41 -3.06 17.41
C ARG A 135 -27.69 -3.75 18.75
N PRO A 136 -28.50 -3.14 19.65
CA PRO A 136 -28.74 -3.67 21.00
C PRO A 136 -29.37 -5.07 21.01
N ALA A 137 -30.27 -5.34 20.07
CA ALA A 137 -30.97 -6.63 19.97
C ALA A 137 -30.06 -7.79 19.50
N ALA A 138 -28.88 -7.49 18.95
CA ALA A 138 -27.99 -8.52 18.42
C ALA A 138 -27.23 -9.26 19.53
N GLY A 139 -27.08 -8.70 20.74
CA GLY A 139 -26.37 -9.38 21.84
C GLY A 139 -24.86 -9.46 21.64
N TRP A 140 -24.23 -8.35 21.24
CA TRP A 140 -22.78 -8.26 21.06
C TRP A 140 -22.00 -8.43 22.38
N ARG A 141 -20.93 -9.24 22.33
CA ARG A 141 -20.01 -9.51 23.44
C ARG A 141 -18.59 -9.62 22.89
N GLU A 142 -17.58 -9.35 23.71
CA GLU A 142 -16.15 -9.42 23.32
C GLU A 142 -15.80 -10.73 22.60
N LYS A 143 -16.22 -11.86 23.17
CA LYS A 143 -15.97 -13.19 22.59
C LYS A 143 -16.63 -13.39 21.22
N ARG A 144 -17.80 -12.80 21.00
CA ARG A 144 -18.48 -12.88 19.70
C ARG A 144 -17.69 -12.09 18.64
N VAL A 145 -17.23 -10.90 18.98
CA VAL A 145 -16.39 -10.07 18.10
C VAL A 145 -15.10 -10.81 17.76
N GLU A 146 -14.40 -11.32 18.78
CA GLU A 146 -13.17 -12.10 18.61
C GLU A 146 -13.37 -13.28 17.65
N HIS A 147 -14.41 -14.10 17.86
CA HIS A 147 -14.68 -15.26 17.02
C HIS A 147 -15.04 -14.88 15.57
N LEU A 148 -15.82 -13.82 15.39
CA LEU A 148 -16.19 -13.32 14.07
C LEU A 148 -14.95 -12.83 13.31
N VAL A 149 -14.12 -11.99 13.94
CA VAL A 149 -12.92 -11.44 13.32
C VAL A 149 -11.89 -12.54 13.03
N ASN A 150 -11.72 -13.49 13.96
CA ASN A 150 -10.87 -14.65 13.74
C ASN A 150 -11.34 -15.50 12.55
N ARG A 151 -12.66 -15.69 12.39
CA ARG A 151 -13.21 -16.43 11.25
C ARG A 151 -12.86 -15.75 9.93
N VAL A 152 -13.09 -14.44 9.81
CA VAL A 152 -12.73 -13.67 8.61
C VAL A 152 -11.22 -13.78 8.35
N ARG A 153 -10.39 -13.58 9.37
CA ARG A 153 -8.93 -13.69 9.26
C ARG A 153 -8.49 -15.05 8.73
N MET A 154 -9.06 -16.14 9.25
CA MET A 154 -8.74 -17.50 8.81
C MET A 154 -9.23 -17.81 7.40
N THR A 155 -10.33 -17.20 6.95
CA THR A 155 -10.79 -17.31 5.57
C THR A 155 -9.82 -16.62 4.62
N LEU A 156 -9.44 -15.37 4.91
CA LEU A 156 -8.49 -14.60 4.09
C LEU A 156 -7.11 -15.26 4.05
N SER A 157 -6.62 -15.78 5.18
CA SER A 157 -5.34 -16.49 5.24
C SER A 157 -5.34 -17.75 4.36
N ARG A 158 -6.41 -18.57 4.42
CA ARG A 158 -6.58 -19.74 3.55
C ARG A 158 -6.60 -19.38 2.07
N ASP A 159 -7.12 -18.20 1.76
CA ASP A 159 -7.20 -17.68 0.40
C ASP A 159 -5.94 -16.92 -0.06
N GLY A 160 -4.86 -17.00 0.72
CA GLY A 160 -3.51 -16.55 0.36
C GLY A 160 -3.12 -15.16 0.85
N VAL A 161 -3.89 -14.53 1.75
CA VAL A 161 -3.53 -13.23 2.32
C VAL A 161 -2.47 -13.42 3.41
N PRO A 162 -1.27 -12.81 3.27
CA PRO A 162 -0.17 -13.03 4.19
C PRO A 162 -0.33 -12.24 5.50
N TRP A 163 0.47 -12.62 6.50
CA TRP A 163 0.60 -11.93 7.81
C TRP A 163 -0.68 -11.96 8.67
N LEU A 164 -1.53 -12.96 8.44
CA LEU A 164 -2.80 -13.15 9.14
C LEU A 164 -2.74 -14.32 10.14
N THR A 165 -1.58 -14.96 10.28
CA THR A 165 -1.33 -16.04 11.22
C THR A 165 -0.22 -15.69 12.20
N ARG A 166 -0.22 -16.35 13.37
CA ARG A 166 0.80 -16.13 14.41
C ARG A 166 2.18 -16.55 13.89
N GLU A 167 2.20 -17.61 13.10
CA GLU A 167 3.38 -18.23 12.51
C GLU A 167 4.10 -17.24 11.58
N GLU A 168 3.35 -16.45 10.80
CA GLU A 168 3.90 -15.42 9.92
C GLU A 168 4.37 -14.19 10.70
N VAL A 169 3.58 -13.70 11.65
CA VAL A 169 3.86 -12.44 12.37
C VAL A 169 5.02 -12.57 13.36
N GLY A 170 5.18 -13.75 13.97
CA GLY A 170 6.13 -13.96 15.06
C GLY A 170 5.67 -13.40 16.41
N GLU A 171 6.38 -13.74 17.48
CA GLU A 171 6.07 -13.26 18.84
C GLU A 171 6.91 -12.03 19.22
N PRO A 172 6.35 -11.02 19.91
CA PRO A 172 5.00 -10.98 20.46
C PRO A 172 3.94 -10.53 19.43
N VAL A 173 2.86 -11.30 19.28
CA VAL A 173 1.81 -11.01 18.27
C VAL A 173 1.03 -9.71 18.56
N GLY A 174 0.74 -9.43 19.83
CA GLY A 174 -0.02 -8.25 20.24
C GLY A 174 -1.30 -8.02 19.42
N ASN A 175 -1.49 -6.78 18.94
CA ASN A 175 -2.62 -6.41 18.06
C ASN A 175 -2.26 -6.47 16.55
N ALA A 176 -1.08 -7.00 16.20
CA ALA A 176 -0.55 -6.94 14.84
C ALA A 176 -1.44 -7.71 13.83
N LEU A 177 -2.01 -8.85 14.24
CA LEU A 177 -2.93 -9.61 13.39
C LEU A 177 -4.17 -8.82 12.98
N ASN A 178 -4.68 -7.95 13.86
CA ASN A 178 -5.83 -7.12 13.56
C ASN A 178 -5.42 -5.92 12.69
N ASP A 179 -4.25 -5.33 12.93
CA ASP A 179 -3.70 -4.28 12.06
C ASP A 179 -3.53 -4.79 10.63
N HIS A 180 -2.90 -5.95 10.46
CA HIS A 180 -2.72 -6.58 9.14
C HIS A 180 -4.06 -6.93 8.47
N LEU A 181 -5.03 -7.45 9.23
CA LEU A 181 -6.36 -7.73 8.71
C LEU A 181 -7.04 -6.46 8.16
N ILE A 182 -7.08 -5.39 8.94
CA ILE A 182 -7.72 -4.14 8.51
C ILE A 182 -7.01 -3.55 7.29
N ARG A 183 -5.67 -3.56 7.27
CA ARG A 183 -4.89 -3.11 6.11
C ARG A 183 -5.16 -3.94 4.86
N ALA A 184 -5.21 -5.27 4.99
CA ALA A 184 -5.50 -6.15 3.88
C ALA A 184 -6.89 -5.85 3.29
N LEU A 185 -7.90 -5.66 4.14
CA LEU A 185 -9.26 -5.33 3.71
C LEU A 185 -9.38 -3.94 3.07
N MET A 186 -8.57 -2.96 3.49
CA MET A 186 -8.52 -1.65 2.83
C MET A 186 -7.81 -1.71 1.48
N LEU A 187 -6.68 -2.42 1.40
CA LEU A 187 -5.92 -2.58 0.16
C LEU A 187 -6.71 -3.34 -0.91
N SER A 188 -7.59 -4.26 -0.50
CA SER A 188 -8.53 -4.95 -1.39
C SER A 188 -9.82 -4.16 -1.67
N THR A 189 -9.95 -2.93 -1.17
CA THR A 189 -11.17 -2.10 -1.23
C THR A 189 -12.42 -2.77 -0.66
N THR A 190 -12.23 -3.75 0.23
CA THR A 190 -13.32 -4.43 0.94
C THR A 190 -13.88 -3.59 2.06
N LEU A 191 -13.00 -2.84 2.74
CA LEU A 191 -13.38 -1.75 3.63
C LEU A 191 -12.93 -0.44 3.00
N VAL A 192 -13.87 0.50 2.86
CA VAL A 192 -13.62 1.82 2.28
C VAL A 192 -14.15 2.91 3.23
N PRO A 193 -13.60 4.15 3.20
CA PRO A 193 -14.06 5.23 4.08
C PRO A 193 -15.58 5.48 4.07
N PRO A 194 -16.30 5.38 2.92
CA PRO A 194 -17.77 5.48 2.90
C PRO A 194 -18.51 4.47 3.80
N ASP A 195 -17.89 3.34 4.14
CA ASP A 195 -18.49 2.35 5.04
C ASP A 195 -18.66 2.88 6.48
N LEU A 196 -18.02 4.00 6.84
CA LEU A 196 -18.26 4.70 8.12
C LEU A 196 -19.72 5.13 8.29
N ALA A 197 -20.48 5.31 7.20
CA ALA A 197 -21.92 5.57 7.27
C ALA A 197 -22.71 4.47 8.01
N LEU A 198 -22.15 3.24 8.12
CA LEU A 198 -22.73 2.16 8.90
C LEU A 198 -22.70 2.43 10.41
N ILE A 199 -21.83 3.33 10.88
CA ILE A 199 -21.63 3.65 12.30
C ILE A 199 -21.89 5.12 12.65
N ASP A 200 -21.93 6.02 11.67
CA ASP A 200 -22.19 7.46 11.86
C ASP A 200 -23.69 7.79 12.07
N THR A 201 -24.54 6.79 12.37
CA THR A 201 -25.99 6.96 12.62
C THR A 201 -26.36 7.20 14.08
N LEU A 202 -25.41 7.68 14.88
CA LEU A 202 -25.60 8.19 16.25
C LEU A 202 -25.56 9.72 16.27
#